data_AF-A0A920BFA3-F1
#
_entry.id   AF-A0A920BFA3-F1
#
_cell.length_a   1.000
_cell.length_b   1.000
_cell.length_c   1.000
_cell.angle_alpha   90.00
_cell.angle_beta   90.00
_cell.angle_gamma   90.00
#
_symmetry.space_group_name_H-M   'P 1'
#
loop_
_entity.id
_entity.type
_entity.pdbx_description
1 polymer ?
#
loop_
_entity_poly.entity_id
_entity_poly.type
_entity_poly.pdbx_seq_one_letter_code
_entity_poly.pdbx_strand_id
1 'polypeptide(L)' 'MEALELLNELEDQGLSLKAKRDRLLVMPSKKITESTRSLIRQNKAELLRLIKPAQYLHFK' A
#
# COMPACT_ATOMS: atom_id res chain seq x y z
N MET A 1 -3.19 -0.77 -14.11
CA MET A 1 -3.61 -1.29 -12.80
C MET A 1 -3.66 -0.11 -11.86
N GLU A 2 -4.83 0.13 -11.29
CA GLU A 2 -5.03 1.21 -10.33
C GLU A 2 -4.51 0.82 -8.96
N ALA A 3 -4.11 1.78 -8.13
CA ALA A 3 -3.57 1.51 -6.80
C ALA A 3 -4.60 0.82 -5.88
N LEU A 4 -5.90 1.05 -6.11
CA LEU A 4 -6.99 0.38 -5.40
C LEU A 4 -7.11 -1.09 -5.80
N GLU A 5 -7.05 -1.40 -7.10
CA GLU A 5 -7.05 -2.78 -7.59
C GLU A 5 -5.88 -3.56 -6.99
N LEU A 6 -4.69 -2.95 -6.96
CA LEU A 6 -3.51 -3.54 -6.36
C LEU A 6 -3.69 -3.83 -4.85
N LEU A 7 -4.40 -2.97 -4.10
CA LEU A 7 -4.68 -3.24 -2.68
C LEU A 7 -5.55 -4.48 -2.51
N ASN A 8 -6.61 -4.62 -3.31
CA ASN A 8 -7.51 -5.77 -3.26
C ASN A 8 -6.77 -7.06 -3.66
N GLU A 9 -5.96 -7.03 -4.73
CA GLU A 9 -5.16 -8.19 -5.15
C GLU A 9 -4.18 -8.64 -4.06
N LEU A 10 -3.57 -7.70 -3.36
CA LEU A 10 -2.67 -8.02 -2.24
C LEU A 10 -3.46 -8.67 -1.10
N GLU A 11 -4.63 -8.15 -0.75
CA GLU A 11 -5.49 -8.71 0.28
C GLU A 11 -5.95 -10.14 -0.07
N ASP A 12 -6.35 -10.39 -1.32
CA ASP A 12 -6.71 -11.71 -1.83
C ASP A 12 -5.55 -12.71 -1.77
N GLN A 13 -4.31 -12.23 -1.92
CA GLN A 13 -3.09 -13.03 -1.73
C GLN A 13 -2.72 -13.24 -0.25
N GLY A 14 -3.50 -12.70 0.67
CA GLY A 14 -3.23 -12.71 2.11
C GLY A 14 -2.07 -11.79 2.51
N LEU A 15 -1.83 -10.73 1.73
CA LEU A 15 -0.87 -9.67 2.01
C LEU A 15 -1.62 -8.42 2.49
N SER A 16 -1.15 -7.82 3.57
CA SER A 16 -1.65 -6.55 4.07
C SER A 16 -0.60 -5.46 3.85
N LEU A 17 -1.05 -4.31 3.37
CA LEU A 17 -0.24 -3.10 3.27
C LEU A 17 -0.55 -2.15 4.43
N LYS A 18 0.48 -1.65 5.11
CA LYS A 18 0.36 -0.64 6.17
C LYS A 18 1.23 0.56 5.87
N ALA A 19 0.71 1.77 6.07
CA ALA A 19 1.51 2.99 6.00
C ALA A 19 2.15 3.28 7.37
N LYS A 20 3.46 3.54 7.41
CA LYS A 20 4.19 4.04 8.59
C LYS A 20 5.00 5.26 8.17
N ARG A 21 4.56 6.45 8.58
CA ARG A 21 5.07 7.74 8.07
C ARG A 21 5.00 7.71 6.53
N ASP A 22 6.12 7.78 5.83
CA ASP A 22 6.18 7.79 4.35
C ASP A 22 6.66 6.47 3.75
N ARG A 23 6.55 5.40 4.54
CA ARG A 23 6.95 4.04 4.14
C ARG A 23 5.71 3.14 4.10
N LEU A 24 5.72 2.24 3.13
CA LEU A 24 4.77 1.14 3.03
C LEU A 24 5.42 -0.11 3.61
N LEU A 25 4.70 -0.78 4.51
CA LEU A 25 5.08 -2.04 5.12
C LEU A 25 4.14 -3.11 4.58
N VAL A 26 4.69 -4.22 4.11
CA VAL A 26 3.93 -5.35 3.59
C VAL A 26 4.06 -6.52 4.55
N MET A 27 2.94 -7.14 4.91
CA MET A 27 2.89 -8.26 5.85
C MET A 27 2.03 -9.41 5.29
N PRO A 28 2.46 -10.68 5.41
CA PRO A 28 3.78 -11.13 5.83
C PRO A 28 4.85 -10.86 4.75
N SER A 29 5.99 -10.28 5.14
CA SER A 29 7.08 -9.95 4.22
C SER A 29 7.74 -11.14 3.53
N LYS A 30 7.53 -12.36 4.04
CA LYS A 30 8.06 -13.60 3.45
C LYS A 30 7.31 -14.05 2.20
N LYS A 31 6.06 -13.60 2.01
CA LYS A 31 5.23 -13.98 0.86
C LYS A 31 5.37 -13.04 -0.34
N ILE A 32 6.08 -11.91 -0.19
CA ILE A 32 6.17 -10.91 -1.25
C ILE A 32 7.20 -11.30 -2.32
N THR A 33 6.76 -11.32 -3.57
CA THR A 33 7.63 -11.54 -4.73
C THR A 33 8.31 -10.23 -5.16
N GLU A 34 9.36 -10.33 -5.97
CA GLU A 34 10.03 -9.13 -6.52
C GLU A 34 9.14 -8.36 -7.49
N SER A 35 8.29 -9.06 -8.24
CA SER A 35 7.27 -8.45 -9.11
C SER A 35 6.28 -7.63 -8.28
N THR A 36 5.78 -8.20 -7.18
CA THR A 36 4.88 -7.50 -6.24
C THR A 36 5.56 -6.29 -5.62
N ARG A 37 6.84 -6.39 -5.22
CA ARG A 37 7.63 -5.23 -4.72
C ARG A 37 7.71 -4.12 -5.76
N SER A 38 7.95 -4.46 -7.02
CA SER A 38 8.06 -3.50 -8.11
C SER A 38 6.73 -2.77 -8.34
N LEU A 39 5.61 -3.49 -8.35
CA LEU A 39 4.27 -2.90 -8.48
C LEU A 39 3.94 -1.94 -7.32
N ILE A 40 4.25 -2.32 -6.09
CA ILE A 40 4.06 -1.47 -4.91
C ILE A 40 4.94 -0.21 -4.99
N ARG A 41 6.18 -0.33 -5.50
CA ARG A 41 7.07 0.83 -5.68
C ARG A 41 6.55 1.80 -6.74
N GLN A 42 6.05 1.28 -7.87
CA GLN A 42 5.47 2.09 -8.95
C GLN A 42 4.23 2.86 -8.48
N ASN A 43 3.42 2.26 -7.60
CA ASN A 43 2.18 2.85 -7.10
C ASN A 43 2.31 3.50 -5.70
N LYS A 44 3.53 3.67 -5.18
CA LYS A 44 3.78 4.03 -3.77
C LYS A 44 3.01 5.28 -3.31
N ALA A 45 2.99 6.33 -4.11
CA ALA A 45 2.37 7.61 -3.74
C ALA A 45 0.85 7.47 -3.55
N GLU A 46 0.18 6.82 -4.50
CA GLU A 46 -1.26 6.57 -4.44
C GLU A 46 -1.60 5.58 -3.34
N LEU A 47 -0.84 4.50 -3.17
CA LEU A 47 -1.00 3.58 -2.05
C LEU A 47 -0.88 4.30 -0.70
N LEU A 48 0.12 5.18 -0.53
CA LEU A 48 0.24 5.99 0.69
C LEU A 48 -0.97 6.90 0.92
N ARG A 49 -1.57 7.46 -0.13
CA ARG A 49 -2.78 8.29 -0.04
C ARG A 49 -4.00 7.48 0.37
N LEU A 50 -4.15 6.27 -0.18
CA LEU A 50 -5.27 5.37 0.13
C LEU A 50 -5.19 4.81 1.56
N ILE A 51 -3.98 4.49 2.04
CA ILE A 51 -3.80 3.77 3.31
C ILE A 51 -3.50 4.71 4.48
N LYS A 52 -2.95 5.91 4.24
CA LYS A 52 -2.85 6.89 5.33
C LYS A 52 -4.29 7.28 5.70
N PRO A 53 -4.70 7.13 6.98
CA PRO A 53 -5.95 7.76 7.41
C PRO A 53 -5.84 9.23 7.04
N ALA A 54 -6.93 9.82 6.53
CA ALA A 54 -6.97 11.21 6.07
C ALA A 54 -6.51 12.16 7.18
N GLN A 55 -5.21 12.36 7.32
CA GLN A 55 -4.60 13.17 8.37
C GLN A 55 -4.51 14.64 7.92
N TYR A 56 -5.39 15.03 7.00
CA TYR A 56 -5.59 16.38 6.49
C TYR A 56 -7.09 16.70 6.44
N LEU A 57 -7.75 16.64 7.59
CA LEU A 57 -8.90 17.49 7.87
C LEU A 57 -8.63 18.23 9.19
N HIS A 58 -7.54 19.02 9.23
CA HIS A 58 -7.52 20.17 10.13
C HIS A 58 -8.11 21.34 9.33
N PHE A 59 -9.42 21.53 9.46
CA PHE A 59 -10.04 22.80 9.13
C PHE A 59 -9.40 23.87 10.03
N LYS A 60 -8.87 24.93 9.41
CA LYS A 60 -8.61 26.20 10.09
C LYS A 60 -9.85 27.05 10.03
#